data_AF-W0RPI4-F1
#
_entry.id   AF-W0RPI4-F1
#
_cell.length_a   1.000
_cell.length_b   1.000
_cell.length_c   1.000
_cell.angle_alpha   90.00
_cell.angle_beta   90.00
_cell.angle_gamma   90.00
#
_symmetry.space_group_name_H-M   'P 1'
#
loop_
_entity.id
_entity.type
_entity.pdbx_description
1 polymer ?
#
loop_
_entity_poly.entity_id
_entity_poly.type
_entity_poly.pdbx_seq_one_letter_code
_entity_poly.pdbx_strand_id
1 'polypeptide(L)'
;MQRTLRTLAAVFAVVLVSGILSLAPLPGRRGCVVSAIATTLGDDGPKSRGTAPRPTDVDPRVTFDALLAPGDDATRFDARRAVEVEAWVTGVHVGGWEGVNCFALDAAHRDTHIDLARTPDAPDTARVIAEVTPRWRDAMRARGVDWSTESLRAALVGRRVRVRGWLYFDAHHATGAMHGDPADVRGERNWRATAWEIHPATGIEVVRP
;
A
#
# COMPACT_ATOMS: atom_id res chain seq x y z
N MET A 1 -4.89 80.00 -8.42
CA MET A 1 -4.55 80.99 -7.37
C MET A 1 -5.02 80.41 -6.04
N GLN A 2 -4.12 80.36 -5.03
CA GLN A 2 -4.30 79.83 -3.66
C GLN A 2 -4.36 78.29 -3.50
N ARG A 3 -3.72 77.65 -2.52
CA ARG A 3 -2.62 77.95 -1.59
C ARG A 3 -2.19 76.61 -0.98
N THR A 4 -0.89 76.43 -0.85
CA THR A 4 -0.14 75.38 -0.14
C THR A 4 -0.57 75.14 1.31
N LEU A 5 -0.68 73.87 1.74
CA LEU A 5 -0.49 73.39 3.12
C LEU A 5 0.27 72.05 3.03
N ARG A 6 1.60 72.01 3.21
CA ARG A 6 2.35 71.88 4.48
C ARG A 6 2.00 70.64 5.31
N THR A 7 2.85 69.63 5.14
CA THR A 7 3.58 68.90 6.20
C THR A 7 2.76 68.09 7.21
N LEU A 8 2.68 66.77 6.98
CA LEU A 8 2.61 65.77 8.05
C LEU A 8 3.79 64.81 7.86
N ALA A 9 4.81 65.02 8.68
CA ALA A 9 6.01 64.22 8.74
C ALA A 9 5.72 62.91 9.48
N ALA A 10 5.97 61.80 8.77
CA ALA A 10 6.53 60.53 9.24
C ALA A 10 6.15 60.05 10.65
N VAL A 11 5.13 59.18 10.71
CA VAL A 11 4.85 58.28 11.82
C VAL A 11 5.35 56.88 11.46
N PHE A 12 6.26 56.35 12.29
CA PHE A 12 6.67 54.94 12.41
C PHE A 12 7.23 54.21 11.18
N ALA A 13 8.56 54.27 11.02
CA ALA A 13 9.30 53.21 10.34
C ALA A 13 9.42 51.99 11.28
N VAL A 14 8.39 51.14 11.30
CA VAL A 14 8.54 49.76 11.78
C VAL A 14 9.28 49.00 10.69
N VAL A 15 10.53 48.64 10.98
CA VAL A 15 11.30 47.72 10.14
C VAL A 15 10.63 46.35 10.22
N LEU A 16 9.70 46.08 9.29
CA LEU A 16 9.29 44.74 8.94
C LEU A 16 10.47 44.08 8.21
N VAL A 17 11.38 43.48 8.97
CA VAL A 17 12.12 42.33 8.45
C VAL A 17 11.10 41.20 8.37
N SER A 18 10.28 41.22 7.33
CA SER A 18 9.51 40.05 6.92
C SER A 18 10.52 38.97 6.60
N GLY A 19 10.69 38.04 7.54
CA GLY A 19 11.32 36.77 7.26
C GLY A 19 10.61 36.17 6.06
N ILE A 20 11.27 36.23 4.91
CA ILE A 20 10.97 35.34 3.80
C ILE A 20 11.41 33.97 4.33
N LEU A 21 10.51 33.32 5.07
CA LEU A 21 10.55 31.90 5.28
C LEU A 21 10.50 31.33 3.87
N SER A 22 11.66 30.94 3.35
CA SER A 22 11.77 30.33 2.04
C SER A 22 10.80 29.16 2.02
N LEU A 23 9.74 29.27 1.22
CA LEU A 23 8.86 28.18 0.78
C LEU A 23 9.63 27.21 -0.14
N ALA A 24 10.91 27.00 0.11
CA ALA A 24 11.61 25.88 -0.48
C ALA A 24 10.95 24.64 0.09
N PRO A 25 10.31 23.78 -0.72
CA PRO A 25 9.77 22.54 -0.23
C PRO A 25 10.91 21.79 0.46
N LEU A 26 10.72 21.46 1.74
CA LEU A 26 11.64 20.58 2.43
C LEU A 26 11.81 19.32 1.57
N PRO A 27 13.04 18.83 1.35
CA PRO A 27 13.24 17.60 0.60
C PRO A 27 12.53 16.46 1.33
N GLY A 28 11.37 16.08 0.81
CA GLY A 28 10.52 15.02 1.33
C GLY A 28 9.91 14.25 0.17
N ARG A 29 9.63 12.96 0.37
CA ARG A 29 8.86 12.18 -0.61
C ARG A 29 7.51 12.89 -0.84
N ARG A 30 7.11 13.08 -2.10
CA ARG A 30 5.76 13.57 -2.41
C ARG A 30 4.72 12.68 -1.71
N GLY A 31 3.71 13.31 -1.10
CA GLY A 31 2.66 12.61 -0.34
C GLY A 31 3.02 12.22 1.10
N CYS A 32 4.25 12.49 1.56
CA CYS A 32 4.72 12.12 2.88
C CYS A 32 4.24 13.13 3.94
N VAL A 33 3.49 12.67 4.95
CA VAL A 33 2.99 13.54 6.04
C VAL A 33 4.04 13.74 7.12
N VAL A 34 4.96 12.78 7.27
CA VAL A 34 6.00 12.78 8.31
C VAL A 34 7.37 12.41 7.74
N SER A 35 7.95 13.28 6.90
CA SER A 35 9.22 13.00 6.18
C SER A 35 10.40 12.60 7.08
N ALA A 36 10.49 13.16 8.31
CA ALA A 36 11.57 12.85 9.24
C ALA A 36 11.36 11.54 10.03
N ILE A 37 10.10 11.10 10.22
CA ILE A 37 9.77 9.86 10.96
C ILE A 37 9.68 8.67 10.01
N ALA A 38 9.20 8.88 8.78
CA ALA A 38 9.11 7.85 7.75
C ALA A 38 10.48 7.30 7.32
N THR A 39 11.56 8.05 7.50
CA THR A 39 12.92 7.52 7.22
C THR A 39 13.40 6.58 8.34
N THR A 40 12.88 6.74 9.55
CA THR A 40 13.24 5.95 10.75
C THR A 40 12.30 4.76 10.99
N LEU A 41 11.04 4.85 10.53
CA LEU A 41 10.02 3.80 10.63
C LEU A 41 9.67 3.13 9.29
N GLY A 42 9.99 3.75 8.14
CA GLY A 42 9.52 3.34 6.82
C GLY A 42 10.46 2.43 6.05
N ASP A 43 11.40 1.77 6.74
CA ASP A 43 12.25 0.74 6.14
C ASP A 43 11.69 -0.67 6.39
N ASP A 44 10.45 -0.91 5.93
CA ASP A 44 10.01 -2.25 5.60
C ASP A 44 10.61 -2.64 4.24
N GLY A 45 11.94 -2.76 4.16
CA GLY A 45 12.68 -3.06 2.93
C GLY A 45 12.00 -4.10 2.01
N PRO A 46 11.40 -5.18 2.56
CA PRO A 46 10.57 -6.13 1.80
C PRO A 46 9.31 -5.56 1.12
N LYS A 47 8.55 -4.67 1.78
CA LYS A 47 7.33 -4.03 1.26
C LYS A 47 7.64 -3.05 0.12
N SER A 48 8.77 -2.35 0.20
CA SER A 48 9.18 -1.35 -0.80
C SER A 48 9.98 -1.88 -2.01
N ARG A 49 10.04 -3.22 -2.19
CA ARG A 49 10.80 -3.87 -3.26
C ARG A 49 10.46 -3.32 -4.65
N GLY A 50 11.49 -2.81 -5.32
CA GLY A 50 11.38 -2.20 -6.65
C GLY A 50 11.57 -3.16 -7.83
N THR A 51 11.88 -4.42 -7.55
CA THR A 51 12.21 -5.42 -8.57
C THR A 51 11.14 -6.50 -8.59
N ALA A 52 10.67 -6.88 -9.78
CA ALA A 52 9.81 -8.04 -9.92
C ALA A 52 10.61 -9.31 -9.58
N PRO A 53 9.98 -10.31 -8.96
CA PRO A 53 10.62 -11.60 -8.73
C PRO A 53 10.89 -12.32 -10.05
N ARG A 54 12.03 -12.97 -10.13
CA ARG A 54 12.40 -13.86 -11.24
C ARG A 54 11.70 -15.21 -11.05
N PRO A 55 11.56 -16.03 -12.11
CA PRO A 55 11.01 -17.38 -11.98
C PRO A 55 11.71 -18.23 -10.91
N THR A 56 13.02 -18.06 -10.72
CA THR A 56 13.80 -18.79 -9.69
C THR A 56 13.50 -18.37 -8.26
N ASP A 57 12.91 -17.18 -8.07
CA ASP A 57 12.59 -16.65 -6.74
C ASP A 57 11.23 -17.20 -6.25
N VAL A 58 10.37 -17.66 -7.18
CA VAL A 58 9.06 -18.27 -6.87
C VAL A 58 9.24 -19.59 -6.14
N ASP A 59 8.57 -19.76 -5.00
CA ASP A 59 8.48 -21.04 -4.32
C ASP A 59 7.20 -21.78 -4.77
N PRO A 60 7.31 -22.85 -5.59
CA PRO A 60 6.13 -23.53 -6.14
C PRO A 60 5.31 -24.27 -5.07
N ARG A 61 5.83 -24.41 -3.84
CA ARG A 61 5.11 -25.04 -2.73
C ARG A 61 4.13 -24.07 -2.06
N VAL A 62 4.30 -22.76 -2.27
CA VAL A 62 3.39 -21.74 -1.75
C VAL A 62 2.24 -21.61 -2.75
N THR A 63 1.25 -22.48 -2.62
CA THR A 63 0.01 -22.40 -3.39
C THR A 63 -1.01 -21.50 -2.69
N PHE A 64 -2.07 -21.11 -3.39
CA PHE A 64 -3.17 -20.40 -2.76
C PHE A 64 -3.81 -21.21 -1.62
N ASP A 65 -3.90 -22.53 -1.81
CA ASP A 65 -4.39 -23.46 -0.79
C ASP A 65 -3.45 -23.54 0.42
N ALA A 66 -2.13 -23.43 0.23
CA ALA A 66 -1.17 -23.37 1.33
C ALA A 66 -1.29 -22.08 2.13
N LEU A 67 -1.53 -20.94 1.46
CA LEU A 67 -1.76 -19.64 2.10
C LEU A 67 -3.05 -19.63 2.94
N LEU A 68 -4.06 -20.40 2.54
CA LEU A 68 -5.32 -20.56 3.28
C LEU A 68 -5.31 -21.73 4.28
N ALA A 69 -4.22 -22.50 4.37
CA ALA A 69 -4.18 -23.65 5.27
C ALA A 69 -4.26 -23.19 6.73
N PRO A 70 -5.14 -23.77 7.56
CA PRO A 70 -5.34 -23.31 8.93
C PRO A 70 -4.12 -23.58 9.82
N GLY A 71 -4.09 -22.91 10.98
CA GLY A 71 -3.04 -23.01 11.99
C GLY A 71 -2.05 -21.84 11.93
N ASP A 72 -1.23 -21.71 12.96
CA ASP A 72 -0.18 -20.68 13.03
C ASP A 72 0.73 -20.78 11.80
N ASP A 73 0.91 -19.66 11.12
CA ASP A 73 1.65 -19.54 9.88
C ASP A 73 2.81 -18.56 9.94
N ALA A 74 3.13 -17.99 11.11
CA ALA A 74 4.14 -16.94 11.25
C ALA A 74 5.52 -17.32 10.70
N THR A 75 5.84 -18.62 10.68
CA THR A 75 7.12 -19.16 10.17
C THR A 75 6.95 -20.10 8.98
N ARG A 76 5.73 -20.22 8.44
CA ARG A 76 5.40 -21.20 7.40
C ARG A 76 6.05 -20.89 6.05
N PHE A 77 6.25 -19.61 5.76
CA PHE A 77 6.80 -19.14 4.50
C PHE A 77 8.07 -18.30 4.71
N ASP A 78 8.77 -18.00 3.63
CA ASP A 78 10.01 -17.23 3.64
C ASP A 78 9.82 -15.93 2.85
N ALA A 79 9.96 -14.79 3.53
CA ALA A 79 9.80 -13.46 2.93
C ALA A 79 10.86 -13.13 1.86
N ARG A 80 11.89 -13.97 1.67
CA ARG A 80 12.86 -13.88 0.57
C ARG A 80 12.37 -14.58 -0.70
N ARG A 81 11.26 -15.32 -0.62
CA ARG A 81 10.66 -16.03 -1.76
C ARG A 81 9.50 -15.24 -2.33
N ALA A 82 9.22 -15.53 -3.58
CA ALA A 82 8.06 -15.02 -4.29
C ALA A 82 6.99 -16.09 -4.43
N VAL A 83 5.81 -15.67 -4.84
CA VAL A 83 4.68 -16.54 -5.11
C VAL A 83 4.00 -16.14 -6.41
N GLU A 84 3.42 -17.13 -7.10
CA GLU A 84 2.47 -16.94 -8.18
C GLU A 84 1.23 -17.81 -7.92
N VAL A 85 0.08 -17.17 -7.75
CA VAL A 85 -1.19 -17.85 -7.42
C VAL A 85 -2.30 -17.42 -8.35
N GLU A 86 -3.28 -18.29 -8.53
CA GLU A 86 -4.58 -17.92 -9.10
C GLU A 86 -5.64 -17.83 -8.01
N ALA A 87 -6.45 -16.77 -8.05
CA ALA A 87 -7.53 -16.55 -7.09
C ALA A 87 -8.63 -15.67 -7.70
N TRP A 88 -9.81 -15.65 -7.08
CA TRP A 88 -10.84 -14.66 -7.36
C TRP A 88 -10.55 -13.37 -6.62
N VAL A 89 -10.82 -12.23 -7.25
CA VAL A 89 -10.76 -10.93 -6.58
C VAL A 89 -12.14 -10.58 -6.02
N THR A 90 -12.25 -10.50 -4.70
CA THR A 90 -13.51 -10.15 -4.00
C THR A 90 -13.60 -8.65 -3.71
N GLY A 91 -12.47 -7.96 -3.69
CA GLY A 91 -12.39 -6.54 -3.38
C GLY A 91 -11.07 -5.93 -3.85
N VAL A 92 -11.11 -4.64 -4.15
CA VAL A 92 -9.92 -3.82 -4.39
C VAL A 92 -10.16 -2.50 -3.70
N HIS A 93 -9.27 -2.03 -2.85
CA HIS A 93 -9.47 -0.79 -2.10
C HIS A 93 -8.14 -0.11 -1.75
N VAL A 94 -8.22 1.14 -1.32
CA VAL A 94 -7.02 1.86 -0.89
C VAL A 94 -6.61 1.32 0.48
N GLY A 95 -5.35 0.95 0.61
CA GLY A 95 -4.76 0.44 1.84
C GLY A 95 -4.77 1.42 2.99
N GLY A 96 -4.38 0.95 4.17
CA GLY A 96 -4.35 1.72 5.40
C GLY A 96 -3.29 2.84 5.39
N TRP A 97 -3.11 3.47 6.54
CA TRP A 97 -1.99 4.38 6.77
C TRP A 97 -0.80 3.58 7.31
N GLU A 98 0.27 3.51 6.52
CA GLU A 98 1.43 2.71 6.85
C GLU A 98 2.72 3.53 6.84
N GLY A 99 3.69 3.09 7.64
CA GLY A 99 5.00 3.73 7.72
C GLY A 99 5.74 3.76 6.38
N VAL A 100 5.68 2.67 5.60
CA VAL A 100 6.29 2.56 4.26
C VAL A 100 5.75 3.59 3.27
N ASN A 101 4.50 3.99 3.47
CA ASN A 101 3.79 5.01 2.71
C ASN A 101 3.81 6.37 3.39
N CYS A 102 4.75 6.60 4.34
CA CYS A 102 4.87 7.85 5.07
C CYS A 102 3.59 8.31 5.80
N PHE A 103 2.69 7.38 6.12
CA PHE A 103 1.34 7.69 6.60
C PHE A 103 0.60 8.68 5.68
N ALA A 104 0.79 8.56 4.37
CA ALA A 104 0.18 9.44 3.38
C ALA A 104 -1.35 9.47 3.55
N LEU A 105 -1.92 10.69 3.54
CA LEU A 105 -3.37 10.86 3.58
C LEU A 105 -4.01 10.62 2.21
N ASP A 106 -3.28 10.95 1.15
CA ASP A 106 -3.73 10.86 -0.23
C ASP A 106 -3.65 9.42 -0.75
N ALA A 107 -4.76 8.92 -1.30
CA ALA A 107 -4.88 7.58 -1.88
C ALA A 107 -3.86 7.30 -2.99
N ALA A 108 -3.40 8.33 -3.72
CA ALA A 108 -2.37 8.18 -4.74
C ALA A 108 -0.99 7.76 -4.17
N HIS A 109 -0.78 7.93 -2.87
CA HIS A 109 0.46 7.64 -2.17
C HIS A 109 0.33 6.52 -1.13
N ARG A 110 -0.77 5.77 -1.16
CA ARG A 110 -0.98 4.55 -0.35
C ARG A 110 -1.05 3.32 -1.24
N ASP A 111 -0.83 2.15 -0.64
CA ASP A 111 -0.94 0.88 -1.34
C ASP A 111 -2.37 0.61 -1.80
N THR A 112 -2.51 -0.19 -2.84
CA THR A 112 -3.79 -0.72 -3.30
C THR A 112 -3.91 -2.16 -2.82
N HIS A 113 -4.85 -2.41 -1.92
CA HIS A 113 -5.17 -3.75 -1.44
C HIS A 113 -6.06 -4.46 -2.47
N ILE A 114 -5.77 -5.73 -2.71
CA ILE A 114 -6.53 -6.64 -3.56
C ILE A 114 -6.85 -7.87 -2.72
N ASP A 115 -8.14 -8.06 -2.46
CA ASP A 115 -8.65 -9.18 -1.68
C ASP A 115 -8.76 -10.41 -2.58
N LEU A 116 -7.94 -11.42 -2.30
CA LEU A 116 -7.90 -12.68 -3.04
C LEU A 116 -8.62 -13.77 -2.27
N ALA A 117 -9.46 -14.56 -2.94
CA ALA A 117 -10.18 -15.67 -2.34
C ALA A 117 -10.35 -16.87 -3.28
N ARG A 118 -10.73 -18.02 -2.70
CA ARG A 118 -10.94 -19.27 -3.46
C ARG A 118 -12.18 -19.20 -4.35
N THR A 119 -13.20 -18.47 -3.89
CA THR A 119 -14.48 -18.26 -4.59
C THR A 119 -14.86 -16.78 -4.50
N PRO A 120 -15.69 -16.26 -5.42
CA PRO A 120 -16.08 -14.85 -5.42
C PRO A 120 -16.97 -14.44 -4.22
N ASP A 121 -17.56 -15.41 -3.52
CA ASP A 121 -18.47 -15.24 -2.39
C ASP A 121 -17.83 -15.61 -1.03
N ALA A 122 -16.52 -15.84 -1.00
CA ALA A 122 -15.81 -16.19 0.22
C ALA A 122 -15.94 -15.09 1.30
N PRO A 123 -16.09 -15.49 2.58
CA PRO A 123 -16.13 -14.53 3.69
C PRO A 123 -14.79 -13.81 3.84
N ASP A 124 -14.80 -12.65 4.49
CA ASP A 124 -13.62 -11.82 4.76
C ASP A 124 -12.49 -12.63 5.42
N THR A 125 -12.84 -13.48 6.39
CA THR A 125 -11.93 -14.36 7.11
C THR A 125 -11.22 -15.42 6.25
N ALA A 126 -11.62 -15.61 4.99
CA ALA A 126 -11.05 -16.59 4.06
C ALA A 126 -10.31 -15.93 2.88
N ARG A 127 -9.71 -14.77 3.12
CA ARG A 127 -8.99 -13.97 2.11
C ARG A 127 -7.49 -13.90 2.36
N VAL A 128 -6.74 -13.73 1.28
CA VAL A 128 -5.31 -13.35 1.27
C VAL A 128 -5.18 -11.99 0.62
N ILE A 129 -4.32 -11.12 1.15
CA ILE A 129 -4.15 -9.77 0.60
C ILE A 129 -2.95 -9.73 -0.34
N ALA A 130 -3.15 -9.14 -1.51
CA ALA A 130 -2.08 -8.72 -2.40
C ALA A 130 -2.06 -7.19 -2.48
N GLU A 131 -0.88 -6.60 -2.50
CA GLU A 131 -0.75 -5.14 -2.44
C GLU A 131 0.08 -4.58 -3.59
N VAL A 132 -0.51 -3.61 -4.31
CA VAL A 132 0.22 -2.84 -5.33
C VAL A 132 0.66 -1.52 -4.73
N THR A 133 1.97 -1.32 -4.64
CA THR A 133 2.53 -0.08 -4.07
C THR A 133 2.49 1.09 -5.04
N PRO A 134 2.52 2.36 -4.56
CA PRO A 134 2.63 3.53 -5.41
C PRO A 134 3.76 3.43 -6.44
N ARG A 135 4.90 2.86 -6.04
CA ARG A 135 6.03 2.62 -6.94
C ARG A 135 5.67 1.71 -8.13
N TRP A 136 4.92 0.64 -7.88
CA TRP A 136 4.49 -0.28 -8.94
C TRP A 136 3.39 0.32 -9.82
N ARG A 137 2.48 1.12 -9.25
CA ARG A 137 1.51 1.90 -10.05
C ARG A 137 2.21 2.87 -10.99
N ASP A 138 3.22 3.58 -10.50
CA ASP A 138 4.02 4.50 -11.29
C ASP A 138 4.78 3.78 -12.41
N ALA A 139 5.40 2.64 -12.10
CA ALA A 139 6.13 1.82 -13.06
C ALA A 139 5.20 1.28 -14.18
N MET A 140 3.98 0.88 -13.85
CA MET A 140 3.00 0.41 -14.84
C MET A 140 2.41 1.55 -15.66
N ARG A 141 2.15 2.70 -15.05
CA ARG A 141 1.73 3.92 -15.76
C ARG A 141 2.78 4.36 -16.79
N ALA A 142 4.07 4.28 -16.45
CA ALA A 142 5.15 4.55 -17.39
C ALA A 142 5.18 3.58 -18.59
N ARG A 143 4.52 2.41 -18.47
CA ARG A 143 4.34 1.43 -19.56
C ARG A 143 2.97 1.55 -20.24
N GLY A 144 2.20 2.60 -19.95
CA GLY A 144 0.87 2.82 -20.51
C GLY A 144 -0.24 1.94 -19.91
N VAL A 145 0.00 1.31 -18.75
CA VAL A 145 -0.98 0.48 -18.05
C VAL A 145 -1.44 1.19 -16.79
N ASP A 146 -2.74 1.45 -16.67
CA ASP A 146 -3.28 2.11 -15.49
C ASP A 146 -3.55 1.11 -14.36
N TRP A 147 -2.74 1.20 -13.31
CA TRP A 147 -2.88 0.45 -12.06
C TRP A 147 -3.37 1.32 -10.90
N SER A 148 -4.06 2.44 -11.18
CA SER A 148 -4.81 3.16 -10.14
C SER A 148 -5.79 2.20 -9.42
N THR A 149 -6.11 2.51 -8.16
CA THR A 149 -7.00 1.68 -7.35
C THR A 149 -8.36 1.53 -8.02
N GLU A 150 -8.88 2.60 -8.59
CA GLU A 150 -10.15 2.64 -9.31
C GLU A 150 -10.11 1.75 -10.56
N SER A 151 -9.05 1.85 -11.36
CA SER A 151 -8.90 1.04 -12.56
C SER A 151 -8.71 -0.44 -12.25
N LEU A 152 -7.91 -0.78 -11.23
CA LEU A 152 -7.78 -2.15 -10.74
C LEU A 152 -9.11 -2.69 -10.20
N ARG A 153 -9.86 -1.88 -9.43
CA ARG A 153 -11.18 -2.27 -8.93
C ARG A 153 -12.13 -2.61 -10.08
N ALA A 154 -12.26 -1.72 -11.06
CA ALA A 154 -13.13 -1.92 -12.22
C ALA A 154 -12.68 -3.13 -13.07
N ALA A 155 -11.37 -3.38 -13.13
CA ALA A 155 -10.80 -4.42 -13.97
C ALA A 155 -10.65 -5.79 -13.27
N LEU A 156 -10.75 -5.90 -11.96
CA LEU A 156 -10.41 -7.16 -11.29
C LEU A 156 -11.54 -7.73 -10.44
N VAL A 157 -12.35 -6.89 -9.77
CA VAL A 157 -13.41 -7.38 -8.87
C VAL A 157 -14.36 -8.31 -9.61
N GLY A 158 -14.63 -9.47 -9.01
CA GLY A 158 -15.47 -10.51 -9.59
C GLY A 158 -14.81 -11.30 -10.72
N ARG A 159 -13.48 -11.18 -10.91
CA ARG A 159 -12.73 -11.97 -11.90
C ARG A 159 -11.68 -12.84 -11.23
N ARG A 160 -11.36 -13.95 -11.90
CA ARG A 160 -10.21 -14.79 -11.56
C ARG A 160 -8.94 -14.20 -12.15
N VAL A 161 -7.90 -14.11 -11.35
CA VAL A 161 -6.62 -13.49 -11.71
C VAL A 161 -5.47 -14.41 -11.34
N ARG A 162 -4.36 -14.31 -12.08
CA ARG A 162 -3.04 -14.78 -11.68
C ARG A 162 -2.26 -13.60 -11.13
N VAL A 163 -1.79 -13.70 -9.89
CA VAL A 163 -1.02 -12.67 -9.21
C VAL A 163 0.38 -13.20 -8.92
N ARG A 164 1.40 -12.41 -9.25
CA ARG A 164 2.81 -12.67 -8.93
C ARG A 164 3.37 -11.55 -8.07
N GLY A 165 4.07 -11.90 -6.99
CA GLY A 165 4.74 -10.94 -6.14
C GLY A 165 5.62 -11.58 -5.07
N TRP A 166 6.13 -10.75 -4.18
CA TRP A 166 6.96 -11.20 -3.06
C TRP A 166 6.10 -11.60 -1.87
N LEU A 167 6.54 -12.61 -1.12
CA LEU A 167 5.93 -12.93 0.17
C LEU A 167 6.41 -11.94 1.22
N TYR A 168 5.49 -11.49 2.05
CA TYR A 168 5.76 -10.64 3.20
C TYR A 168 4.84 -11.05 4.35
N PHE A 169 5.38 -11.14 5.56
CA PHE A 169 4.59 -11.39 6.76
C PHE A 169 4.36 -10.08 7.49
N ASP A 170 3.12 -9.58 7.48
CA ASP A 170 2.77 -8.38 8.21
C ASP A 170 2.43 -8.70 9.66
N ALA A 171 3.42 -8.61 10.53
CA ALA A 171 3.26 -8.90 11.95
C ALA A 171 2.22 -7.98 12.64
N HIS A 172 1.95 -6.76 12.14
CA HIS A 172 0.91 -5.89 12.68
C HIS A 172 -0.49 -6.44 12.46
N HIS A 173 -0.62 -7.39 11.55
CA HIS A 173 -1.88 -7.97 11.13
C HIS A 173 -2.10 -9.41 11.60
N ALA A 174 -1.16 -9.98 12.36
CA ALA A 174 -1.30 -11.31 12.93
C ALA A 174 -2.58 -11.48 13.77
N THR A 175 -2.96 -10.48 14.57
CA THR A 175 -4.18 -10.53 15.40
C THR A 175 -5.46 -10.13 14.64
N GLY A 176 -5.35 -9.76 13.36
CA GLY A 176 -6.48 -9.54 12.47
C GLY A 176 -6.63 -10.66 11.43
N ALA A 177 -5.90 -11.76 11.62
CA ALA A 177 -5.87 -12.93 10.75
C ALA A 177 -6.29 -14.18 11.51
N MET A 178 -7.11 -15.02 10.89
CA MET A 178 -7.58 -16.28 11.47
C MET A 178 -6.44 -17.20 11.95
N HIS A 179 -5.29 -17.16 11.28
CA HIS A 179 -4.14 -18.01 11.62
C HIS A 179 -3.38 -17.54 12.86
N GLY A 180 -3.37 -16.23 13.14
CA GLY A 180 -2.72 -15.66 14.32
C GLY A 180 -3.66 -15.46 15.52
N ASP A 181 -4.98 -15.38 15.27
CA ASP A 181 -6.02 -15.35 16.31
C ASP A 181 -7.18 -16.31 15.97
N PRO A 182 -6.98 -17.64 16.12
CA PRO A 182 -8.03 -18.62 15.83
C PRO A 182 -9.19 -18.59 16.83
N ALA A 183 -9.06 -17.86 17.94
CA ALA A 183 -10.11 -17.75 18.96
C ALA A 183 -11.20 -16.75 18.57
N ASP A 184 -10.92 -15.79 17.68
CA ASP A 184 -11.93 -14.91 17.07
C ASP A 184 -12.69 -15.61 15.94
N VAL A 185 -13.45 -16.65 16.33
CA VAL A 185 -14.25 -17.48 15.43
C VAL A 185 -15.44 -16.74 14.81
N ARG A 186 -15.82 -15.58 15.34
CA ARG A 186 -16.91 -14.74 14.80
C ARG A 186 -16.42 -13.75 13.75
N GLY A 187 -15.09 -13.58 13.60
CA GLY A 187 -14.52 -12.62 12.67
C GLY A 187 -14.83 -11.17 13.04
N GLU A 188 -14.99 -10.88 14.34
CA GLU A 188 -15.27 -9.52 14.79
C GLU A 188 -14.06 -8.60 14.59
N ARG A 189 -12.85 -9.20 14.55
CA ARG A 189 -11.57 -8.54 14.30
C ARG A 189 -10.85 -9.17 13.12
N ASN A 190 -11.03 -10.47 12.88
CA ASN A 190 -10.42 -11.17 11.76
C ASN A 190 -11.12 -10.82 10.45
N TRP A 191 -10.35 -10.31 9.50
CA TRP A 191 -10.83 -9.92 8.17
C TRP A 191 -10.00 -10.53 7.03
N ARG A 192 -9.09 -11.45 7.37
CA ARG A 192 -8.25 -12.23 6.47
C ARG A 192 -7.93 -13.59 7.07
N ALA A 193 -7.50 -14.54 6.24
CA ALA A 193 -7.06 -15.86 6.70
C ALA A 193 -5.67 -15.77 7.35
N THR A 194 -4.74 -15.13 6.66
CA THR A 194 -3.30 -15.10 6.97
C THR A 194 -2.78 -13.66 7.03
N ALA A 195 -1.78 -13.42 7.88
CA ALA A 195 -1.01 -12.17 7.87
C ALA A 195 0.10 -12.16 6.80
N TRP A 196 0.28 -13.25 6.07
CA TRP A 196 1.10 -13.26 4.86
C TRP A 196 0.40 -12.56 3.71
N GLU A 197 1.16 -11.75 3.00
CA GLU A 197 0.70 -10.92 1.89
C GLU A 197 1.56 -11.20 0.66
N ILE A 198 0.96 -10.92 -0.51
CA ILE A 198 1.72 -10.77 -1.75
C ILE A 198 2.08 -9.28 -1.88
N HIS A 199 3.17 -8.88 -1.24
CA HIS A 199 3.58 -7.48 -1.11
C HIS A 199 5.07 -7.29 -1.46
N PRO A 200 5.41 -6.55 -2.54
CA PRO A 200 4.48 -6.00 -3.52
C PRO A 200 4.02 -7.07 -4.52
N ALA A 201 2.77 -6.95 -4.98
CA ALA A 201 2.29 -7.54 -6.22
C ALA A 201 2.94 -6.80 -7.40
N THR A 202 3.51 -7.58 -8.33
CA THR A 202 4.33 -7.07 -9.45
C THR A 202 3.84 -7.55 -10.81
N GLY A 203 2.93 -8.52 -10.83
CA GLY A 203 2.23 -8.99 -12.02
C GLY A 203 0.80 -9.40 -11.66
N ILE A 204 -0.16 -8.96 -12.45
CA ILE A 204 -1.58 -9.28 -12.30
C ILE A 204 -2.16 -9.50 -13.69
N GLU A 205 -2.75 -10.66 -13.91
CA GLU A 205 -3.33 -11.03 -15.21
C GLU A 205 -4.70 -11.67 -15.00
N VAL A 206 -5.72 -11.22 -15.73
CA VAL A 206 -7.04 -11.87 -15.71
C VAL A 206 -6.92 -13.23 -16.40
N VAL A 207 -7.27 -14.29 -15.67
CA VAL A 207 -7.31 -15.65 -16.23
C VAL A 207 -8.61 -15.76 -17.03
N ARG A 208 -8.48 -15.97 -18.34
CA ARG A 208 -9.66 -16.20 -19.19
C ARG A 208 -10.24 -17.58 -18.86
N PRO A 209 -11.58 -17.72 -18.86
CA PRO A 209 -12.23 -19.02 -18.72
C PRO A 209 -11.89 -19.96 -19.88
#